data_AF-A0A6V7JAR0-F1
#
_entry.id   AF-A0A6V7JAR0-F1
#
_cell.length_a   1.000
_cell.length_b   1.000
_cell.length_c   1.000
_cell.angle_alpha   90.00
_cell.angle_beta   90.00
_cell.angle_gamma   90.00
#
_symmetry.space_group_name_H-M   'P 1'
#
loop_
_entity.id
_entity.type
_entity.pdbx_description
1 polymer ?
#
loop_
_entity_poly.entity_id
_entity_poly.type
_entity_poly.pdbx_seq_one_letter_code
_entity_poly.pdbx_strand_id
1 'polypeptide(L)'
;VRNGKQTAILAVAVDNGKKKGEGKKDQLYMVYRPNTGLQLRQESLGELEKKYKKVSSDEAEPHWTQQYEASVDTCSHAYWRGNCKNVTLGMDCEVGLRRRSYNVLAGSVLSVWSRVESVLAARSGHNSKMQVIRLRT
;
A
#
# COMPACT_ATOMS: atom_id res chain seq x y z
N VAL A 1 -13.28 12.38 6.29
CA VAL A 1 -12.27 13.37 5.87
C VAL A 1 -11.14 13.37 6.89
N ARG A 2 -9.90 13.11 6.48
CA ARG A 2 -8.72 13.21 7.36
C ARG A 2 -7.82 14.30 6.78
N ASN A 3 -7.59 15.36 7.55
CA ASN A 3 -6.78 16.51 7.14
C ASN A 3 -7.26 17.16 5.81
N GLY A 4 -8.57 17.35 5.65
CA GLY A 4 -9.16 17.93 4.43
C GLY A 4 -9.17 17.01 3.20
N LYS A 5 -8.52 15.84 3.26
CA LYS A 5 -8.44 14.89 2.15
C LYS A 5 -9.51 13.80 2.24
N GLN A 6 -10.01 13.41 1.07
CA GLN A 6 -10.96 12.31 0.90
C GLN A 6 -10.23 11.09 0.32
N THR A 7 -10.75 9.90 0.60
CA THR A 7 -10.20 8.63 0.10
C THR A 7 -11.10 8.13 -1.02
N ALA A 8 -10.55 7.95 -2.21
CA ALA A 8 -11.21 7.22 -3.28
C ALA A 8 -10.72 5.77 -3.29
N ILE A 9 -11.66 4.82 -3.41
CA ILE A 9 -11.38 3.40 -3.63
C ILE A 9 -12.26 2.88 -4.76
N LEU A 10 -11.79 1.87 -5.48
CA LEU A 10 -12.57 1.16 -6.48
C LEU A 10 -12.95 -0.21 -5.88
N ALA A 11 -14.24 -0.51 -5.79
CA ALA A 11 -14.75 -1.78 -5.33
C ALA A 11 -15.38 -2.54 -6.50
N VAL A 12 -14.86 -3.72 -6.80
CA VAL A 12 -15.34 -4.59 -7.89
C VAL A 12 -16.00 -5.81 -7.28
N ALA A 13 -17.24 -6.10 -7.67
CA ALA A 13 -17.96 -7.27 -7.17
C ALA A 13 -17.25 -8.55 -7.59
N VAL A 14 -17.07 -9.48 -6.65
CA VAL A 14 -16.52 -10.81 -6.96
C VAL A 14 -17.66 -11.69 -7.45
N ASP A 15 -17.54 -12.20 -8.67
CA ASP A 15 -18.53 -13.13 -9.22
C ASP A 15 -18.31 -14.53 -8.66
N ASN A 16 -18.77 -14.73 -7.42
CA ASN A 16 -18.87 -16.06 -6.83
C ASN A 16 -20.14 -16.70 -7.38
N GLY A 17 -20.02 -17.36 -8.54
CA GLY A 17 -21.11 -18.03 -9.28
C GLY A 17 -22.34 -18.34 -8.42
N LYS A 18 -23.34 -17.45 -8.51
CA LYS A 18 -24.62 -17.40 -7.78
C LYS A 18 -24.89 -18.58 -6.82
N LYS A 19 -24.54 -18.45 -5.54
CA LYS A 19 -25.31 -19.12 -4.48
C LYS A 19 -26.60 -18.34 -4.25
N LYS A 20 -27.72 -18.86 -4.78
CA LYS A 20 -29.09 -18.40 -4.49
C LYS A 20 -29.28 -18.35 -2.97
N GLY A 21 -29.16 -17.19 -2.33
CA GLY A 21 -29.49 -17.02 -0.91
C GLY A 21 -28.75 -15.91 -0.18
N GLU A 22 -27.59 -15.44 -0.66
CA GLU A 22 -26.86 -14.39 0.04
C GLU A 22 -27.49 -13.01 -0.24
N GLY A 23 -27.83 -12.29 0.82
CA GLY A 23 -28.41 -10.95 0.70
C GLY A 23 -27.43 -10.00 0.05
N LYS A 24 -27.94 -8.95 -0.61
CA LYS A 24 -27.12 -7.92 -1.29
C LYS A 24 -25.98 -7.34 -0.43
N LYS A 25 -26.12 -7.39 0.90
CA LYS A 25 -25.14 -6.90 1.88
C LYS A 25 -23.98 -7.87 2.15
N ASP A 26 -24.15 -9.16 1.87
CA ASP A 26 -23.12 -10.20 2.04
C ASP A 26 -22.27 -10.38 0.77
N GLN A 27 -22.68 -9.77 -0.36
CA GLN A 27 -21.90 -9.74 -1.58
C GLN A 27 -20.49 -9.19 -1.31
N LEU A 28 -19.49 -9.98 -1.69
CA LEU A 28 -18.08 -9.67 -1.51
C LEU A 28 -17.55 -8.82 -2.68
N TYR A 29 -16.66 -7.89 -2.35
CA TYR A 29 -16.00 -6.99 -3.28
C TYR A 29 -14.48 -7.03 -3.09
N MET A 30 -13.77 -7.01 -4.20
CA MET A 30 -12.34 -6.72 -4.26
C MET A 30 -12.14 -5.21 -4.25
N VAL A 31 -11.25 -4.73 -3.36
CA VAL A 31 -10.97 -3.30 -3.19
C VAL A 31 -9.64 -2.96 -3.84
N TYR A 32 -9.62 -1.94 -4.68
CA TYR A 32 -8.44 -1.36 -5.27
C TYR A 32 -8.20 0.03 -4.67
N ARG A 33 -6.96 0.28 -4.27
CA ARG A 33 -6.50 1.56 -3.74
C ARG A 33 -5.51 2.21 -4.72
N PRO A 34 -5.48 3.54 -4.82
CA PRO A 34 -4.55 4.24 -5.72
C PRO A 34 -3.08 3.98 -5.39
N ASN A 35 -2.75 3.74 -4.12
CA ASN A 35 -1.37 3.60 -3.69
C ASN A 35 -0.84 2.15 -3.68
N THR A 36 -1.66 1.17 -3.33
CA THR A 36 -1.21 -0.24 -3.21
C THR A 36 -1.84 -1.18 -4.24
N GLY A 37 -2.76 -0.68 -5.08
CA GLY A 37 -3.49 -1.52 -6.02
C GLY A 37 -4.48 -2.43 -5.31
N LEU A 38 -4.58 -3.68 -5.79
CA LEU A 38 -5.54 -4.67 -5.31
C LEU A 38 -5.25 -5.10 -3.87
N GLN A 39 -6.27 -4.98 -3.03
CA GLN A 39 -6.27 -5.48 -1.66
C GLN A 39 -6.73 -6.95 -1.68
N LEU A 40 -5.87 -7.85 -1.20
CA LEU A 40 -6.16 -9.30 -1.13
C LEU A 40 -7.38 -9.62 -0.27
N ARG A 41 -7.62 -8.82 0.77
CA ARG A 41 -8.78 -8.95 1.64
C ARG A 41 -10.01 -8.39 0.94
N GLN A 42 -10.97 -9.27 0.68
CA GLN A 42 -12.31 -8.90 0.23
C GLN A 42 -13.10 -8.27 1.40
N GLU A 43 -13.93 -7.28 1.09
CA GLU A 43 -14.86 -6.66 2.04
C GLU A 43 -16.30 -6.87 1.54
N SER A 44 -17.25 -7.03 2.45
CA SER A 44 -18.66 -7.14 2.08
C SER A 44 -19.24 -5.76 1.76
N LEU A 45 -20.31 -5.72 0.96
CA LEU A 45 -20.98 -4.45 0.65
C LEU A 45 -21.41 -3.70 1.92
N GLY A 46 -21.91 -4.43 2.93
CA GLY A 46 -22.33 -3.82 4.20
C GLY A 46 -21.19 -3.17 5.00
N GLU A 47 -19.95 -3.66 4.88
CA GLU A 47 -18.78 -3.01 5.49
C GLU A 47 -18.33 -1.78 4.70
N LEU A 48 -18.42 -1.85 3.37
CA LEU A 48 -18.08 -0.74 2.48
C LEU A 48 -19.03 0.44 2.65
N GLU A 49 -20.34 0.19 2.72
CA GLU A 49 -21.37 1.23 2.89
C GLU A 49 -21.25 1.96 4.25
N LYS A 50 -20.67 1.33 5.27
CA LYS A 50 -20.40 1.98 6.57
C LYS A 50 -19.23 2.96 6.51
N LYS A 51 -18.25 2.71 5.64
CA LYS A 51 -16.98 3.45 5.58
C LYS A 51 -16.95 4.44 4.41
N TYR A 52 -17.68 4.16 3.34
CA TYR A 52 -17.61 4.87 2.07
C TYR A 52 -19.01 5.18 1.55
N LYS A 53 -19.08 6.25 0.76
CA LYS A 53 -20.27 6.58 -0.03
C LYS A 53 -19.97 6.26 -1.49
N LYS A 54 -20.96 5.68 -2.20
CA LYS A 54 -20.87 5.51 -3.65
C LYS A 54 -20.96 6.88 -4.33
N VAL A 55 -20.02 7.16 -5.22
CA VAL A 55 -19.89 8.42 -5.96
C VAL A 55 -19.68 8.13 -7.45
N SER A 56 -19.83 9.15 -8.30
CA SER A 56 -19.51 9.03 -9.73
C SER A 56 -18.00 8.98 -9.96
N SER A 57 -17.58 8.60 -11.18
CA SER A 57 -16.17 8.62 -11.55
C SER A 57 -15.60 10.04 -11.48
N ASP A 58 -16.36 11.04 -11.93
CA ASP A 58 -15.91 12.43 -12.00
C ASP A 58 -15.64 13.02 -10.60
N GLU A 59 -16.44 12.64 -9.60
CA GLU A 59 -16.22 13.05 -8.21
C GLU A 59 -15.02 12.31 -7.57
N ALA A 60 -14.80 11.05 -7.97
CA ALA A 60 -13.75 10.21 -7.39
C ALA A 60 -12.35 10.49 -7.99
N GLU A 61 -12.28 10.81 -9.28
CA GLU A 61 -11.04 11.02 -10.04
C GLU A 61 -10.06 12.00 -9.37
N PRO A 62 -10.43 13.23 -8.96
CA PRO A 62 -9.47 14.16 -8.38
C PRO A 62 -8.86 13.63 -7.08
N HIS A 63 -9.67 12.95 -6.25
CA HIS A 63 -9.22 12.35 -5.00
C HIS A 63 -8.33 11.12 -5.24
N TRP A 64 -8.67 10.32 -6.25
CA TRP A 64 -7.87 9.17 -6.66
C TRP A 64 -6.50 9.61 -7.18
N THR A 65 -6.47 10.54 -8.13
CA THR A 65 -5.26 11.05 -8.77
C THR A 65 -4.36 11.76 -7.77
N GLN A 66 -4.92 12.58 -6.87
CA GLN A 66 -4.14 13.23 -5.82
C GLN A 66 -3.43 12.22 -4.91
N GLN A 67 -4.12 11.16 -4.50
CA GLN A 67 -3.52 10.12 -3.66
C GLN A 67 -2.53 9.27 -4.45
N TYR A 68 -2.82 8.98 -5.72
CA TYR A 68 -1.95 8.21 -6.62
C TYR A 68 -0.60 8.92 -6.83
N GLU A 69 -0.62 10.20 -7.19
CA GLU A 69 0.59 10.99 -7.41
C GLU A 69 1.39 11.16 -6.13
N ALA A 70 0.74 11.52 -5.02
CA ALA A 70 1.43 11.65 -3.74
C ALA A 70 2.06 10.34 -3.27
N SER A 71 1.48 9.18 -3.59
CA SER A 71 2.01 7.89 -3.16
C SER A 71 3.33 7.47 -3.84
N VAL A 72 3.88 8.29 -4.76
CA VAL A 72 5.23 8.07 -5.32
C VAL A 72 6.31 8.19 -4.24
N ASP A 73 6.24 9.26 -3.46
CA ASP A 73 7.30 9.68 -2.53
C ASP A 73 6.76 9.97 -1.13
N THR A 74 5.46 10.20 -0.99
CA THR A 74 4.82 10.59 0.25
C THR A 74 4.17 9.38 0.90
N CYS A 75 4.73 8.94 2.02
CA CYS A 75 4.16 7.83 2.78
C CYS A 75 2.74 8.19 3.26
N SER A 76 1.92 7.16 3.45
CA SER A 76 0.54 7.32 3.92
C SER A 76 0.43 8.08 5.25
N HIS A 77 1.43 7.97 6.14
CA HIS A 77 1.47 8.77 7.37
C HIS A 77 1.54 10.27 7.08
N ALA A 78 2.50 10.68 6.25
CA ALA A 78 2.66 12.07 5.85
C ALA A 78 1.46 12.55 5.04
N TYR A 79 0.93 11.72 4.13
CA TYR A 79 -0.22 12.08 3.32
C TYR A 79 -1.47 12.41 4.16
N TRP A 80 -1.78 11.58 5.17
CA TRP A 80 -2.98 11.69 6.00
C TRP A 80 -2.82 12.59 7.24
N ARG A 81 -1.63 12.59 7.87
CA ARG A 81 -1.37 13.31 9.12
C ARG A 81 -0.53 14.58 8.93
N GLY A 82 -0.01 14.82 7.72
CA GLY A 82 0.90 15.93 7.42
C GLY A 82 2.34 15.71 7.89
N ASN A 83 2.60 14.72 8.73
CA ASN A 83 3.94 14.34 9.17
C ASN A 83 4.12 12.83 9.25
N CYS A 84 5.37 12.38 9.17
CA CYS A 84 5.74 10.99 9.42
C CYS A 84 6.88 10.97 10.43
N LYS A 85 6.65 10.33 11.58
CA LYS A 85 7.65 10.21 12.65
C LYS A 85 8.99 9.65 12.15
N ASN A 86 8.96 8.66 11.26
CA ASN A 86 10.17 8.09 10.68
C ASN A 86 10.96 9.14 9.89
N VAL A 87 10.29 9.84 8.96
CA VAL A 87 10.91 10.89 8.14
C VAL A 87 11.44 12.03 9.02
N THR A 88 10.69 12.43 10.05
CA THR A 88 11.13 13.45 11.02
C THR A 88 12.37 13.02 11.81
N LEU A 89 12.55 11.72 12.05
CA LEU A 89 13.75 11.14 12.68
C LEU A 89 14.87 10.85 11.67
N GLY A 90 14.74 11.29 10.42
CA GLY A 90 15.73 11.03 9.35
C GLY A 90 15.72 9.59 8.83
N MET A 91 14.67 8.82 9.10
CA MET A 91 14.49 7.46 8.61
C MET A 91 13.53 7.42 7.41
N ASP A 92 13.81 6.52 6.48
CA ASP A 92 12.91 6.28 5.33
C ASP A 92 11.59 5.63 5.77
N CYS A 93 10.50 5.98 5.07
CA CYS A 93 9.18 5.40 5.31
C CYS A 93 8.51 4.98 4.01
N GLU A 94 8.46 3.68 3.76
CA GLU A 94 7.84 3.12 2.55
C GLU A 94 6.36 2.75 2.74
N VAL A 95 5.76 3.13 3.87
CA VAL A 95 4.41 2.70 4.24
C VAL A 95 3.38 3.38 3.34
N GLY A 96 2.80 2.59 2.45
CA GLY A 96 1.76 3.03 1.53
C GLY A 96 2.28 3.77 0.31
N LEU A 97 3.57 3.65 -0.02
CA LEU A 97 4.11 4.06 -1.31
C LEU A 97 3.72 3.07 -2.41
N ARG A 98 3.51 3.57 -3.62
CA ARG A 98 3.25 2.76 -4.81
C ARG A 98 4.51 2.21 -5.48
N ARG A 99 5.65 2.84 -5.22
CA ARG A 99 6.97 2.39 -5.66
C ARG A 99 7.74 1.85 -4.47
N ARG A 100 8.40 0.71 -4.66
CA ARG A 100 9.40 0.18 -3.74
C ARG A 100 10.73 0.06 -4.47
N SER A 101 11.78 0.56 -3.84
CA SER A 101 13.13 0.51 -4.37
C SER A 101 13.88 -0.64 -3.71
N TYR A 102 14.35 -1.58 -4.53
CA TYR A 102 15.17 -2.69 -4.06
C TYR A 102 16.60 -2.48 -4.54
N ASN A 103 17.55 -2.48 -3.60
CA ASN A 103 18.97 -2.45 -3.92
C ASN A 103 19.47 -3.88 -4.02
N VAL A 104 19.87 -4.30 -5.23
CA VAL A 104 20.33 -5.67 -5.49
C VAL A 104 21.86 -5.68 -5.57
N LEU A 105 22.48 -6.49 -4.71
CA LEU A 105 23.91 -6.80 -4.77
C LEU A 105 24.10 -8.12 -5.53
N ALA A 106 24.96 -8.12 -6.55
CA ALA A 106 25.27 -9.28 -7.38
C ALA A 106 26.78 -9.57 -7.42
N GLY A 107 27.16 -10.82 -7.71
CA GLY A 107 28.57 -11.28 -7.75
C GLY A 107 28.96 -12.12 -6.53
N SER A 108 30.22 -12.00 -6.07
CA SER A 108 30.72 -12.69 -4.87
C SER A 108 30.22 -12.02 -3.58
N VAL A 109 28.90 -12.09 -3.33
CA VAL A 109 28.25 -11.41 -2.20
C VAL A 109 28.64 -12.04 -0.85
N LEU A 110 28.95 -13.34 -0.83
CA LEU A 110 29.30 -14.06 0.41
C LEU A 110 30.56 -13.52 1.10
N SER A 111 31.55 -13.05 0.34
CA SER A 111 32.80 -12.52 0.91
C SER A 111 32.63 -11.16 1.58
N VAL A 112 31.57 -10.41 1.25
CA VAL A 112 31.27 -9.09 1.82
C VAL A 112 30.05 -9.10 2.74
N TRP A 113 29.38 -10.26 2.89
CA TRP A 113 28.12 -10.41 3.62
C TRP A 113 28.18 -9.83 5.03
N SER A 114 29.15 -10.27 5.84
CA SER A 114 29.31 -9.84 7.23
C SER A 114 29.54 -8.33 7.37
N ARG A 115 30.31 -7.74 6.43
CA ARG A 115 30.57 -6.30 6.41
C ARG A 115 29.31 -5.52 6.08
N VAL A 116 28.51 -5.98 5.11
CA VAL A 116 27.25 -5.33 4.76
C VAL A 116 26.24 -5.46 5.91
N GLU A 117 26.13 -6.64 6.53
CA GLU A 117 25.29 -6.83 7.72
C GLU A 117 25.68 -5.90 8.87
N SER A 118 26.98 -5.70 9.14
CA SER A 118 27.40 -4.77 10.21
C SER A 118 26.98 -3.33 9.94
N VAL A 119 27.02 -2.88 8.68
CA VAL A 119 26.60 -1.53 8.29
C VAL A 119 25.08 -1.41 8.35
N LEU A 120 24.36 -2.45 7.94
CA LEU A 120 22.90 -2.51 8.02
C LEU A 120 22.40 -2.55 9.47
N ALA A 121 23.09 -3.28 10.36
CA ALA A 121 22.76 -3.34 11.79
C ALA A 121 22.96 -2.00 12.49
N ALA A 122 23.93 -1.19 12.05
CA ALA A 122 24.13 0.17 12.55
C ALA A 122 22.99 1.13 12.14
N ARG A 123 22.27 0.84 11.06
CA ARG A 123 21.05 1.56 10.67
C ARG A 123 19.83 0.95 11.36
N SER A 124 19.40 1.60 12.45
CA SER A 124 18.21 1.20 13.21
C SER A 124 16.95 1.27 12.34
N GLY A 125 16.49 0.12 11.86
CA GLY A 125 15.31 -0.01 11.00
C GLY A 125 14.82 -1.45 10.94
N HIS A 126 13.51 -1.65 11.00
CA HIS A 126 12.86 -2.97 10.99
C HIS A 126 12.99 -3.74 9.64
N ASN A 127 13.75 -3.20 8.67
CA ASN A 127 13.95 -3.77 7.34
C ASN A 127 15.43 -3.88 6.91
N SER A 128 16.37 -3.73 7.84
CA SER A 128 17.82 -3.76 7.54
C SER A 128 18.41 -5.18 7.43
N LYS A 129 17.67 -6.15 6.89
CA LYS A 129 18.15 -7.53 6.72
C LYS A 129 18.46 -7.82 5.26
N MET A 130 19.62 -8.43 5.01
CA MET A 130 19.91 -8.96 3.68
C MET A 130 18.99 -10.15 3.38
N GLN A 131 18.49 -10.23 2.15
CA GLN A 131 17.67 -11.33 1.66
C GLN A 131 18.27 -11.89 0.37
N VAL A 132 18.33 -13.21 0.27
CA VAL A 132 18.73 -13.89 -0.97
C VAL A 132 17.51 -13.98 -1.87
N ILE A 133 17.59 -13.36 -3.05
CA ILE A 133 16.56 -13.45 -4.08
C ILE A 133 17.07 -14.31 -5.24
N ARG A 134 16.20 -15.19 -5.76
CA ARG A 134 16.46 -15.92 -7.00
C ARG A 134 15.67 -15.23 -8.12
N LEU A 135 16.39 -14.56 -9.01
CA LEU A 135 15.79 -14.01 -10.23
C LEU A 135 15.49 -15.16 -11.18
N ARG A 136 14.23 -15.26 -11.63
CA ARG A 136 13.85 -16.03 -12.80
C ARG A 136 13.78 -15.05 -13.96
N THR A 137 14.75 -15.14 -14.86
CA THR A 137 14.73 -14.50 -16.18
C THR A 137 14.02 -15.40 -17.17
#